data_AF-A0A2T7Q610-F1
#
_entry.id   AF-A0A2T7Q610-F1
#
_cell.length_a   1.000
_cell.length_b   1.000
_cell.length_c   1.000
_cell.angle_alpha   90.00
_cell.angle_beta   90.00
_cell.angle_gamma   90.00
#
_symmetry.space_group_name_H-M   'P 1'
#
loop_
_entity.id
_entity.type
_entity.pdbx_description
1 polymer ?
#
loop_
_entity_poly.entity_id
_entity_poly.type
_entity_poly.pdbx_seq_one_letter_code
_entity_poly.pdbx_strand_id
1 'polypeptide(L)'
;MQFVTAFKYAGMEKDIEIVVSQFRSEASGLFQAIAENFVRHAKRLNRQWDENVFQQMQGRYMQELKKQLTHIAEKLISQYKGALNTNMLRHELTKQIDYYISAFVLKIRSM
;
A
#
# COMPACT_ATOMS: atom_id res chain seq x y z
N MET A 1 -11.75 -38.57 9.80
CA MET A 1 -11.84 -37.15 10.20
C MET A 1 -10.87 -36.26 9.40
N GLN A 2 -10.86 -36.28 8.06
CA GLN A 2 -9.95 -35.45 7.24
C GLN A 2 -10.64 -34.29 6.50
N PHE A 3 -11.97 -34.27 6.43
CA PHE A 3 -12.72 -33.25 5.66
C PHE A 3 -12.89 -31.91 6.38
N VAL A 4 -12.84 -31.88 7.71
CA VAL A 4 -13.10 -30.65 8.50
C VAL A 4 -11.96 -29.63 8.33
N THR A 5 -10.72 -30.10 8.11
CA THR A 5 -9.55 -29.24 7.99
C THR A 5 -9.53 -28.47 6.68
N ALA A 6 -9.81 -29.13 5.55
CA ALA A 6 -9.80 -28.51 4.22
C ALA A 6 -10.84 -27.38 4.08
N PHE A 7 -12.05 -27.57 4.61
CA PHE A 7 -13.09 -26.53 4.59
C PHE A 7 -12.72 -25.31 5.45
N LYS A 8 -12.01 -25.50 6.56
CA LYS A 8 -11.49 -24.40 7.38
C LYS A 8 -10.45 -23.57 6.62
N TYR A 9 -9.52 -24.21 5.91
CA TYR A 9 -8.50 -23.52 5.13
C TYR A 9 -9.09 -22.67 3.99
N ALA A 10 -10.07 -23.20 3.25
CA ALA A 10 -10.73 -22.47 2.17
C ALA A 10 -11.51 -21.23 2.68
N GLY A 11 -12.14 -21.32 3.85
CA GLY A 11 -12.76 -20.16 4.50
C GLY A 11 -11.75 -19.09 4.91
N MET A 12 -10.58 -19.52 5.42
CA MET A 12 -9.53 -18.62 5.89
C MET A 12 -8.83 -17.87 4.73
N GLU A 13 -8.62 -18.52 3.60
CA GLU A 13 -8.08 -17.86 2.39
C GLU A 13 -9.02 -16.76 1.89
N LYS A 14 -10.33 -17.05 1.87
CA LYS A 14 -11.36 -16.08 1.51
C LYS A 14 -11.38 -14.86 2.45
N ASP A 15 -11.19 -15.06 3.74
CA ASP A 15 -11.14 -13.97 4.71
C ASP A 15 -9.93 -13.05 4.48
N ILE A 16 -8.76 -13.61 4.14
CA ILE A 16 -7.57 -12.83 3.79
C ILE A 16 -7.81 -12.05 2.49
N GLU A 17 -8.36 -12.69 1.46
CA GLU A 17 -8.66 -12.04 0.19
C GLU A 17 -9.61 -10.85 0.35
N ILE A 18 -10.63 -10.96 1.21
CA ILE A 18 -11.55 -9.85 1.50
C ILE A 18 -10.79 -8.67 2.09
N VAL A 19 -9.92 -8.90 3.09
CA VAL A 19 -9.14 -7.84 3.72
C VAL A 19 -8.15 -7.22 2.74
N VAL A 20 -7.47 -8.03 1.92
CA VAL A 20 -6.54 -7.55 0.89
C VAL A 20 -7.28 -6.74 -0.18
N SER A 21 -8.48 -7.15 -0.58
CA SER A 21 -9.33 -6.41 -1.51
C SER A 21 -9.73 -5.04 -0.94
N GLN A 22 -10.14 -5.00 0.33
CA GLN A 22 -10.44 -3.76 1.03
C GLN A 22 -9.21 -2.85 1.11
N PHE A 23 -8.04 -3.39 1.46
CA PHE A 23 -6.78 -2.65 1.45
C PHE A 23 -6.50 -2.02 0.09
N ARG A 24 -6.62 -2.79 -1.00
CA ARG A 24 -6.37 -2.29 -2.37
C ARG A 24 -7.32 -1.15 -2.76
N SER A 25 -8.58 -1.24 -2.35
CA SER A 25 -9.55 -0.17 -2.59
C SER A 25 -9.14 1.14 -1.90
N GLU A 26 -8.83 1.09 -0.61
CA GLU A 26 -8.38 2.26 0.16
C GLU A 26 -7.02 2.79 -0.35
N ALA A 27 -6.07 1.88 -0.63
CA ALA A 27 -4.73 2.22 -1.12
C ALA A 27 -4.74 2.87 -2.51
N SER A 28 -5.64 2.46 -3.41
CA SER A 28 -5.77 3.05 -4.74
C SER A 28 -6.15 4.53 -4.68
N GLY A 29 -7.16 4.87 -3.86
CA GLY A 29 -7.58 6.26 -3.68
C GLY A 29 -6.47 7.12 -3.05
N LEU A 30 -5.81 6.60 -2.02
CA LEU A 30 -4.66 7.25 -1.40
C LEU A 30 -3.51 7.49 -2.39
N PHE A 31 -3.14 6.45 -3.15
CA PHE A 31 -2.09 6.53 -4.15
C PHE A 31 -2.38 7.63 -5.18
N GLN A 32 -3.61 7.68 -5.69
CA GLN A 32 -4.01 8.71 -6.65
C GLN A 32 -3.87 10.11 -6.05
N ALA A 33 -4.39 10.33 -4.83
CA ALA A 33 -4.32 11.63 -4.17
C ALA A 33 -2.87 12.09 -3.92
N ILE A 34 -2.00 11.19 -3.47
CA ILE A 34 -0.58 11.47 -3.24
C ILE A 34 0.14 11.77 -4.57
N ALA A 35 -0.10 10.96 -5.61
CA ALA A 35 0.52 11.14 -6.91
C ALA A 35 0.11 12.46 -7.58
N GLU A 36 -1.16 12.83 -7.52
CA GLU A 36 -1.64 14.11 -8.04
C GLU A 36 -1.04 15.30 -7.28
N ASN A 37 -0.95 15.20 -5.95
CA ASN A 37 -0.28 16.21 -5.13
C ASN A 37 1.19 16.36 -5.52
N PHE A 38 1.93 15.25 -5.65
CA PHE A 38 3.31 15.27 -6.11
C PHE A 38 3.44 15.97 -7.46
N VAL A 39 2.61 15.58 -8.44
CA VAL A 39 2.62 16.16 -9.79
C VAL A 39 2.38 17.66 -9.77
N ARG A 40 1.41 18.13 -8.97
CA ARG A 40 1.12 19.57 -8.84
C ARG A 40 2.31 20.37 -8.30
N HIS A 41 3.04 19.82 -7.33
CA HIS A 41 4.23 20.47 -6.79
C HIS A 41 5.42 20.37 -7.75
N ALA A 42 5.62 19.21 -8.38
CA ALA A 42 6.68 18.99 -9.35
C ALA A 42 6.60 19.93 -10.57
N LYS A 43 5.39 20.23 -11.04
CA LYS A 43 5.18 21.19 -12.15
C LYS A 43 5.67 22.61 -11.86
N ARG A 44 5.88 22.96 -10.59
CA ARG A 44 6.35 24.29 -10.18
C ARG A 44 7.88 24.36 -10.05
N LEU A 45 8.57 23.22 -10.16
CA LEU A 45 10.03 23.15 -10.04
C LEU A 45 10.68 23.22 -11.42
N ASN A 46 11.79 23.94 -11.51
CA ASN A 46 12.65 23.86 -12.67
C ASN A 46 13.67 22.75 -12.47
N ARG A 47 13.42 21.57 -13.06
CA ARG A 47 14.23 20.35 -12.84
C ARG A 47 15.73 20.50 -13.07
N GLN A 48 16.18 21.40 -13.94
CA GLN A 48 17.61 21.64 -14.17
C GLN A 48 18.31 22.33 -12.99
N TRP A 49 17.57 23.13 -12.22
CA TRP A 49 18.11 23.95 -11.15
C TRP A 49 17.72 23.41 -9.76
N ASP A 50 16.57 22.74 -9.69
CA ASP A 50 15.92 22.30 -8.46
C ASP A 50 16.01 20.78 -8.24
N GLU A 51 16.97 20.07 -8.85
CA GLU A 51 17.09 18.61 -8.75
C GLU A 51 17.12 18.12 -7.29
N ASN A 52 17.87 18.79 -6.42
CA ASN A 52 17.90 18.47 -4.99
C ASN A 52 16.54 18.64 -4.32
N VAL A 53 15.78 19.67 -4.70
CA VAL A 53 14.43 19.93 -4.18
C VAL A 53 13.46 18.85 -4.69
N PHE A 54 13.59 18.45 -5.95
CA PHE A 54 12.81 17.38 -6.55
C PHE A 54 13.05 16.04 -5.85
N GLN A 55 14.31 15.66 -5.60
CA GLN A 55 14.66 14.43 -4.87
C GLN A 55 14.16 14.45 -3.42
N GLN A 56 14.29 15.58 -2.71
CA GLN A 56 13.75 15.73 -1.35
C GLN A 56 12.22 15.60 -1.35
N MET A 57 11.55 16.20 -2.32
CA MET A 57 10.10 16.11 -2.48
C MET A 57 9.67 14.66 -2.76
N GLN A 58 10.37 13.95 -3.66
CA GLN A 58 10.14 12.53 -3.91
C GLN A 58 10.25 11.71 -2.61
N GLY A 59 11.32 11.92 -1.84
CA GLY A 59 11.52 11.25 -0.56
C GLY A 59 10.36 11.49 0.42
N ARG A 60 9.92 12.75 0.55
CA ARG A 60 8.79 13.12 1.44
C ARG A 60 7.49 12.43 1.05
N TYR A 61 7.10 12.50 -0.23
CA TYR A 61 5.86 11.90 -0.68
C TYR A 61 5.89 10.37 -0.63
N MET A 62 7.05 9.75 -0.88
CA MET A 62 7.22 8.31 -0.73
C MET A 62 7.09 7.86 0.73
N GLN A 63 7.69 8.60 1.66
CA GLN A 63 7.55 8.33 3.09
C GLN A 63 6.11 8.51 3.56
N GLU A 64 5.43 9.54 3.09
CA GLU A 64 4.02 9.79 3.42
C GLU A 64 3.12 8.67 2.90
N LEU A 65 3.32 8.23 1.65
CA LEU A 65 2.60 7.10 1.07
C LEU A 65 2.82 5.84 1.90
N LYS A 66 4.07 5.53 2.24
CA LYS A 66 4.40 4.34 3.06
C LYS A 66 3.71 4.40 4.41
N LYS A 67 3.80 5.54 5.11
CA LYS A 67 3.19 5.74 6.43
C LYS A 67 1.68 5.53 6.39
N GLN A 68 0.99 6.13 5.42
CA GLN A 68 -0.47 6.01 5.32
C GLN A 68 -0.91 4.60 4.91
N LEU A 69 -0.20 3.95 3.99
CA LEU A 69 -0.48 2.54 3.64
C LEU A 69 -0.25 1.61 4.84
N THR A 70 0.83 1.80 5.60
CA THR A 70 1.07 1.03 6.84
C THR A 70 -0.07 1.25 7.84
N HIS A 71 -0.54 2.49 8.01
CA HIS A 71 -1.66 2.78 8.90
C HIS A 71 -2.96 2.06 8.47
N ILE A 72 -3.29 2.06 7.18
CA ILE A 72 -4.43 1.31 6.64
C ILE A 72 -4.27 -0.20 6.93
N ALA A 73 -3.09 -0.75 6.66
CA ALA A 73 -2.80 -2.16 6.92
C ALA A 73 -2.98 -2.52 8.41
N GLU A 74 -2.44 -1.71 9.32
CA GLU A 74 -2.56 -1.92 10.77
C GLU A 74 -4.01 -1.84 11.25
N LYS A 75 -4.78 -0.87 10.73
CA LYS A 75 -6.22 -0.76 11.02
C LYS A 75 -6.95 -2.02 10.59
N LEU A 76 -6.73 -2.51 9.38
CA LEU A 76 -7.39 -3.71 8.87
C LEU A 76 -6.97 -4.97 9.64
N ILE A 77 -5.69 -5.09 10.00
CA ILE A 77 -5.19 -6.17 10.86
C ILE A 77 -5.87 -6.14 12.24
N SER A 78 -6.04 -4.97 12.84
CA SER A 78 -6.69 -4.83 14.15
C SER A 78 -8.18 -5.21 14.13
N GLN A 79 -8.83 -5.06 12.98
CA GLN A 79 -10.24 -5.41 12.76
C GLN A 79 -10.40 -6.89 12.39
N TYR A 80 -9.32 -7.54 11.96
CA TYR A 80 -9.31 -8.94 11.58
C TYR A 80 -9.41 -9.85 12.80
N LYS A 81 -10.55 -10.52 12.96
CA LYS A 81 -10.82 -11.44 14.08
C LYS A 81 -10.29 -12.87 13.87
N GLY A 82 -9.56 -13.12 12.78
CA GLY A 82 -8.98 -14.44 12.49
C GLY A 82 -7.73 -14.70 13.34
N ALA A 83 -7.88 -15.50 14.40
CA ALA A 83 -6.83 -15.71 15.41
C ALA A 83 -5.57 -16.47 14.92
N LEU A 84 -5.63 -17.17 13.78
CA LEU A 84 -4.56 -18.09 13.35
C LEU A 84 -3.70 -17.61 12.18
N ASN A 85 -4.12 -16.57 11.44
CA ASN A 85 -3.49 -16.18 10.17
C ASN A 85 -3.03 -14.72 10.07
N THR A 86 -2.96 -13.99 11.18
CA THR A 86 -2.52 -12.58 11.21
C THR A 86 -1.14 -12.38 10.57
N ASN A 87 -0.22 -13.35 10.71
CA ASN A 87 1.10 -13.30 10.07
C ASN A 87 1.02 -13.39 8.54
N MET A 88 0.16 -14.27 8.02
CA MET A 88 -0.05 -14.40 6.57
C MET A 88 -0.70 -13.14 6.00
N LEU A 89 -1.71 -12.59 6.69
CA LEU A 89 -2.33 -11.33 6.33
C LEU A 89 -1.30 -10.18 6.33
N ARG A 90 -0.48 -10.07 7.38
CA ARG A 90 0.58 -9.05 7.48
C ARG A 90 1.59 -9.17 6.34
N HIS A 91 1.98 -10.39 5.98
CA HIS A 91 2.86 -10.64 4.85
C HIS A 91 2.25 -10.16 3.54
N GLU A 92 0.97 -10.50 3.30
CA GLU A 92 0.31 -10.10 2.07
C GLU A 92 0.11 -8.59 1.98
N LEU A 93 -0.28 -7.93 3.08
CA LEU A 93 -0.38 -6.47 3.13
C LEU A 93 0.98 -5.78 2.92
N THR A 94 2.07 -6.35 3.45
CA THR A 94 3.43 -5.84 3.19
C THR A 94 3.76 -5.85 1.69
N LYS A 95 3.47 -6.94 0.98
CA LYS A 95 3.66 -7.00 -0.48
C LYS A 95 2.83 -5.94 -1.21
N GLN A 96 1.59 -5.72 -0.78
CA GLN A 96 0.75 -4.69 -1.38
C GLN A 96 1.33 -3.28 -1.14
N ILE A 97 1.85 -3.00 0.06
CA ILE A 97 2.55 -1.74 0.36
C ILE A 97 3.74 -1.58 -0.61
N ASP A 98 4.60 -2.58 -0.73
CA ASP A 98 5.79 -2.55 -1.59
C ASP A 98 5.42 -2.34 -3.07
N TYR A 99 4.31 -2.93 -3.51
CA TYR A 99 3.75 -2.70 -4.85
C TYR A 99 3.40 -1.22 -5.07
N TYR A 100 2.65 -0.58 -4.17
CA TYR A 100 2.27 0.82 -4.33
C TYR A 100 3.46 1.78 -4.24
N ILE A 101 4.45 1.49 -3.38
CA ILE A 101 5.69 2.26 -3.32
C ILE A 101 6.47 2.15 -4.63
N SER A 102 6.61 0.94 -5.17
CA SER A 102 7.29 0.72 -6.45
C SER A 102 6.56 1.42 -7.60
N ALA A 103 5.23 1.32 -7.64
CA ALA A 103 4.40 2.02 -8.63
C ALA A 103 4.55 3.55 -8.54
N PHE A 104 4.69 4.09 -7.33
CA PHE A 104 4.90 5.52 -7.12
C PHE A 104 6.25 5.96 -7.70
N VAL A 105 7.31 5.23 -7.39
CA VAL A 105 8.66 5.50 -7.92
C VAL A 105 8.68 5.41 -9.45
N LEU A 106 8.04 4.40 -10.03
CA LEU A 106 7.94 4.26 -11.48
C LEU A 106 7.20 5.44 -12.12
N LYS A 107 6.07 5.85 -11.53
CA LYS A 107 5.31 7.00 -12.00
C LYS A 107 6.16 8.27 -11.98
N ILE A 108 6.87 8.54 -10.89
CA ILE A 108 7.76 9.71 -10.78
C ILE A 108 8.87 9.68 -11.83
N ARG A 109 9.49 8.52 -12.05
CA ARG A 109 10.57 8.36 -13.05
C ARG A 109 10.08 8.55 -14.49
N SER A 110 8.83 8.22 -14.77
CA SER A 110 8.23 8.39 -16.10
C SER A 110 7.80 9.83 -16.42
N MET A 111 7.80 10.71 -15.42
CA MET A 111 7.52 12.14 -15.60
C MET A 111 8.78 12.88 -15.98
#